data_AF-A0A967LI96-F1
#
_entry.id   AF-A0A967LI96-F1
#
_cell.length_a   1.000
_cell.length_b   1.000
_cell.length_c   1.000
_cell.angle_alpha   90.00
_cell.angle_beta   90.00
_cell.angle_gamma   90.00
#
_symmetry.space_group_name_H-M   'P 1'
#
loop_
_entity.id
_entity.type
_entity.pdbx_description
1 polymer ?
#
loop_
_entity_poly.entity_id
_entity_poly.type
_entity_poly.pdbx_seq_one_letter_code
_entity_poly.pdbx_strand_id
1 'polypeptide(L)'
;MAVIAYGWESDAFYARWYGQNDPRVIQEMQGPNLNFGSPQSSLAPVLLRLVEQILQDEDYIARVKRHYRLFKDAVDADGGNKPSGRDNKRLSRKRKKRR
;
A
#
# COMPACT_ATOMS: atom_id res chain seq x y z
N MET A 1 -8.60 9.31 -18.68
CA MET A 1 -8.19 9.39 -17.27
C MET A 1 -7.38 8.16 -16.93
N ALA A 2 -6.29 8.32 -16.20
CA ALA A 2 -5.51 7.20 -15.68
C ALA A 2 -5.26 7.47 -14.19
N VAL A 3 -5.47 6.45 -13.35
CA VAL A 3 -5.11 6.52 -11.93
C VAL A 3 -4.03 5.48 -11.69
N ILE A 4 -2.82 5.98 -11.43
CA ILE A 4 -1.63 5.18 -11.18
C ILE A 4 -1.34 5.25 -9.69
N ALA A 5 -1.37 4.10 -9.01
CA ALA A 5 -0.94 4.00 -7.62
C ALA A 5 0.57 3.68 -7.60
N TYR A 6 1.27 4.13 -6.56
CA TYR A 6 2.68 3.81 -6.33
C TYR A 6 2.93 3.56 -4.84
N GLY A 7 3.31 2.33 -4.50
CA GLY A 7 3.65 1.94 -3.13
C GLY A 7 5.08 1.42 -2.99
N TRP A 8 5.67 1.56 -1.81
CA TRP A 8 7.06 1.16 -1.53
C TRP A 8 7.30 0.64 -0.11
N GLU A 9 6.22 0.44 0.66
CA GLU A 9 6.33 -0.07 2.03
C GLU A 9 6.52 -1.61 2.03
N SER A 10 6.91 -2.15 3.18
CA SER A 10 7.12 -3.60 3.31
C SER A 10 5.82 -4.40 3.24
N ASP A 11 5.92 -5.68 2.88
CA ASP A 11 4.79 -6.62 2.86
C ASP A 11 4.08 -6.66 4.20
N ALA A 12 4.84 -6.63 5.31
CA ALA A 12 4.30 -6.61 6.66
C ALA A 12 3.51 -5.33 6.96
N PHE A 13 3.91 -4.19 6.39
CA PHE A 13 3.12 -2.96 6.47
C PHE A 13 1.80 -3.11 5.71
N TYR A 14 1.85 -3.58 4.46
CA TYR A 14 0.65 -3.73 3.65
C TYR A 14 -0.29 -4.81 4.19
N ALA A 15 0.21 -5.92 4.74
CA ALA A 15 -0.61 -6.92 5.41
C ALA A 15 -1.37 -6.34 6.61
N ARG A 16 -0.71 -5.50 7.42
CA ARG A 16 -1.36 -4.80 8.55
C ARG A 16 -2.37 -3.77 8.06
N TRP A 17 -2.02 -2.97 7.05
CA TRP A 17 -2.86 -1.92 6.50
C TRP A 17 -4.12 -2.49 5.82
N TYR A 18 -3.95 -3.54 5.00
CA TYR A 18 -5.02 -4.24 4.31
C TYR A 18 -5.88 -5.09 5.27
N GLY A 19 -5.31 -5.51 6.40
CA GLY A 19 -5.97 -6.33 7.40
C GLY A 19 -6.04 -7.82 7.04
N GLN A 20 -5.39 -8.23 5.96
CA GLN A 20 -5.22 -9.63 5.54
C GLN A 20 -3.83 -9.82 4.95
N ASN A 21 -3.33 -11.06 4.97
CA ASN A 21 -2.06 -11.44 4.37
C ASN A 21 -2.29 -12.18 3.04
N ASP A 22 -2.86 -11.50 2.04
CA ASP A 22 -2.98 -12.02 0.66
C ASP A 22 -1.76 -11.55 -0.14
N PRO A 23 -0.81 -12.44 -0.49
CA PRO A 23 0.42 -12.05 -1.19
C PRO A 23 0.16 -11.39 -2.55
N ARG A 24 -0.91 -11.75 -3.25
CA ARG A 24 -1.20 -11.20 -4.59
C ARG A 24 -1.64 -9.74 -4.47
N VAL A 25 -2.54 -9.46 -3.52
CA VAL A 25 -3.01 -8.09 -3.26
C VAL A 25 -1.86 -7.24 -2.72
N ILE A 26 -1.06 -7.78 -1.79
CA ILE A 26 0.10 -7.06 -1.24
C ILE A 26 1.11 -6.72 -2.34
N GLN A 27 1.39 -7.67 -3.23
CA GLN A 27 2.30 -7.45 -4.36
C GLN A 27 1.76 -6.38 -5.32
N GLU A 28 0.45 -6.36 -5.59
CA GLU A 28 -0.16 -5.29 -6.38
C GLU A 28 -0.02 -3.92 -5.73
N MET A 29 0.02 -3.84 -4.39
CA MET A 29 0.21 -2.57 -3.67
C MET A 29 1.65 -2.04 -3.73
N GLN A 30 2.62 -2.86 -4.14
CA GLN A 30 4.01 -2.49 -4.26
C GLN A 30 4.37 -2.11 -5.70
N GLY A 31 5.10 -1.02 -5.85
CA GLY A 31 5.47 -0.47 -7.15
C GLY A 31 4.33 0.30 -7.82
N PRO A 32 4.58 0.79 -9.04
CA PRO A 32 3.57 1.47 -9.83
C PRO A 32 2.56 0.47 -10.40
N ASN A 33 1.27 0.77 -10.31
CA ASN A 33 0.20 -0.02 -10.92
C ASN A 33 -0.94 0.86 -11.42
N LEU A 34 -1.79 0.33 -12.31
CA LEU A 34 -3.09 0.94 -12.57
C LEU A 34 -4.04 0.56 -11.44
N ASN A 35 -4.57 1.57 -10.74
CA ASN A 35 -5.52 1.32 -9.65
C ASN A 35 -6.76 0.61 -10.18
N PHE A 36 -6.97 -0.64 -9.74
CA PHE A 36 -8.05 -1.51 -10.19
C PHE A 36 -9.44 -0.90 -9.97
N GLY A 37 -9.62 -0.19 -8.85
CA GLY A 37 -10.91 0.42 -8.49
C GLY A 37 -11.24 1.72 -9.23
N SER A 38 -10.35 2.22 -10.10
CA SER A 38 -10.55 3.49 -10.80
C SER A 38 -10.84 3.29 -12.30
N PRO A 39 -11.62 4.19 -12.92
CA PRO A 39 -11.75 4.22 -14.37
C PRO A 39 -10.41 4.41 -15.07
N GLN A 40 -10.15 3.63 -16.12
CA GLN A 40 -8.93 3.71 -16.92
C GLN A 40 -9.27 3.98 -18.38
N SER A 41 -8.64 4.99 -18.97
CA SER A 41 -8.74 5.26 -20.42
C SER A 41 -7.83 4.34 -21.22
N SER A 42 -8.03 4.29 -22.53
CA SER A 42 -7.14 3.60 -23.48
C SER A 42 -5.67 4.02 -23.39
N LEU A 43 -5.39 5.25 -22.93
CA LEU A 43 -4.03 5.75 -22.71
C LEU A 43 -3.40 5.31 -21.38
N ALA A 44 -4.17 4.74 -20.44
CA ALA A 44 -3.65 4.39 -19.12
C ALA A 44 -2.43 3.44 -19.16
N PRO A 45 -2.39 2.39 -20.01
CA PRO A 45 -1.23 1.51 -20.07
C PRO A 45 0.05 2.19 -20.56
N VAL A 46 -0.04 3.16 -21.49
CA VAL A 46 1.15 3.89 -21.96
C VAL A 46 1.62 4.90 -20.92
N LEU A 47 0.69 5.54 -20.20
CA LEU A 47 1.04 6.44 -19.09
C LEU A 47 1.71 5.70 -17.94
N LEU A 48 1.26 4.48 -17.61
CA LEU A 48 1.94 3.64 -16.62
C LEU A 48 3.40 3.39 -17.01
N ARG A 49 3.67 3.04 -18.27
CA ARG A 49 5.05 2.82 -18.76
C ARG A 49 5.93 4.06 -18.63
N LEU A 50 5.38 5.26 -18.86
CA LEU A 50 6.12 6.50 -18.66
C LEU A 50 6.45 6.72 -17.17
N VAL A 51 5.52 6.42 -16.27
CA VAL A 51 5.77 6.48 -14.83
C VAL A 51 6.83 5.47 -14.40
N GLU A 52 6.79 4.23 -14.91
CA GLU A 52 7.82 3.21 -14.66
C GLU A 52 9.23 3.67 -15.08
N GLN A 53 9.33 4.44 -16.17
CA GLN A 53 10.60 5.03 -16.62
C GLN A 53 11.09 6.15 -15.69
N ILE A 54 10.20 7.03 -15.24
CA ILE A 54 10.54 8.10 -14.29
C ILE A 54 11.00 7.51 -12.95
N LEU A 55 10.38 6.41 -12.53
CA LEU A 55 10.73 5.68 -11.30
C LEU A 55 12.03 4.88 -11.42
N GLN A 56 12.80 4.98 -12.50
CA GLN A 56 14.19 4.48 -12.53
C GLN A 56 15.19 5.50 -11.95
N ASP A 57 14.77 6.75 -11.73
CA ASP A 57 15.59 7.76 -11.09
C ASP A 57 15.56 7.57 -9.57
N GLU A 58 16.66 7.02 -9.04
CA GLU A 58 16.83 6.76 -7.61
C GLU A 58 16.83 8.05 -6.77
N ASP A 59 17.35 9.17 -7.29
CA ASP A 59 17.35 10.45 -6.60
C ASP A 59 15.93 11.04 -6.53
N TYR A 60 15.14 10.85 -7.59
CA TYR A 60 13.71 11.15 -7.59
C TYR A 60 12.96 10.33 -6.54
N ILE A 61 13.16 9.00 -6.50
CA ILE A 61 12.52 8.13 -5.53
C ILE A 61 12.92 8.50 -4.10
N ALA A 62 14.22 8.71 -3.85
CA ALA A 62 14.73 9.10 -2.54
C ALA A 62 14.07 10.38 -2.06
N ARG A 63 13.90 11.37 -2.96
CA ARG A 63 13.19 12.60 -2.68
C ARG A 63 11.72 12.35 -2.33
N VAL A 64 10.99 11.56 -3.11
CA VAL A 64 9.57 11.23 -2.83
C VAL A 64 9.44 10.56 -1.45
N LYS A 65 10.27 9.56 -1.16
CA LYS A 65 10.26 8.84 0.12
C LYS A 65 10.61 9.74 1.31
N ARG A 66 11.56 10.68 1.14
CA ARG A 66 11.89 11.68 2.16
C ARG A 66 10.69 12.57 2.47
N HIS A 67 10.02 13.12 1.46
CA HIS A 67 8.85 13.97 1.66
C HIS A 67 7.73 13.21 2.36
N TYR A 68 7.41 11.99 1.90
CA TYR A 68 6.43 11.14 2.56
C TYR A 68 6.74 10.92 4.05
N ARG A 69 8.01 10.70 4.40
CA ARG A 69 8.41 10.51 5.79
C ARG A 69 8.15 11.73 6.66
N LEU A 70 8.45 12.93 6.15
CA LEU A 70 8.15 14.18 6.87
C LEU A 70 6.67 14.28 7.24
N PHE A 71 5.77 13.90 6.33
CA PHE A 71 4.33 13.88 6.60
C PHE A 71 3.94 12.76 7.56
N LYS A 72 4.48 11.55 7.36
CA LYS A 72 4.18 10.39 8.21
C LYS A 72 4.59 10.65 9.66
N ASP A 73 5.79 11.19 9.87
CA ASP A 73 6.32 11.51 11.20
C ASP A 73 5.44 12.57 11.89
N ALA A 74 4.95 13.57 11.16
CA ALA A 74 4.03 14.58 11.68
C ALA A 74 2.68 13.96 12.09
N VAL A 75 2.12 13.08 11.25
CA VAL A 75 0.87 12.37 11.55
C VAL A 75 1.01 11.45 12.76
N ASP A 76 2.12 10.71 12.85
CA ASP A 76 2.39 9.78 13.95
C ASP A 76 2.62 10.55 15.28
N ALA A 77 3.24 11.75 15.24
CA ALA A 77 3.40 12.62 16.41
C ALA A 77 2.06 13.13 16.98
N ASP A 78 1.07 13.39 16.12
CA ASP A 78 -0.28 13.81 16.51
C ASP A 78 -1.17 12.63 17.01
N GLY A 79 -0.58 11.47 17.27
CA GLY A 79 -1.30 10.26 17.68
C GLY A 79 -1.94 9.50 16.53
N GLY A 80 -1.56 9.81 15.29
CA GLY A 80 -1.94 9.07 14.10
C GLY A 80 -1.39 7.64 14.10
N ASN A 81 -2.21 6.75 13.54
CA ASN A 81 -1.95 5.32 13.41
C ASN A 81 -1.95 4.51 14.72
N LYS A 82 -3.05 4.58 15.50
CA LYS A 82 -3.51 3.38 16.20
C LYS A 82 -4.03 2.42 15.12
N PRO A 83 -3.32 1.33 14.78
CA PRO A 83 -3.90 0.32 13.91
C PRO A 83 -5.22 -0.08 14.55
N SER A 84 -6.32 0.01 13.80
CA SER A 84 -7.62 -0.38 14.32
C SER A 84 -7.48 -1.81 14.84
N GLY A 85 -7.52 -1.95 16.16
CA GLY A 85 -7.43 -3.22 16.85
C GLY A 85 -8.70 -4.02 16.56
N ARG A 86 -8.83 -4.57 15.35
CA ARG A 86 -9.58 -5.80 15.17
C ARG A 86 -8.68 -6.92 15.64
N ASP A 87 -8.59 -6.96 16.96
CA ASP A 87 -8.18 -8.09 17.76
C ASP A 87 -8.46 -9.39 17.03
N ASN A 88 -7.41 -10.20 16.96
CA ASN A 88 -7.39 -11.57 16.50
C ASN A 88 -8.23 -12.53 17.40
N LYS A 89 -9.35 -12.05 17.96
CA LYS A 89 -10.30 -12.78 18.83
C LYS A 89 -11.28 -13.67 18.05
N ARG A 90 -11.21 -13.75 16.72
CA ARG A 90 -12.02 -14.69 15.93
C ARG A 90 -11.35 -16.05 15.71
N LEU A 91 -10.02 -16.16 15.77
CA LEU A 91 -9.33 -17.44 15.58
C LEU A 91 -9.23 -18.31 16.84
N SER A 92 -9.38 -17.75 18.06
CA SER A 92 -9.41 -18.55 19.29
C SER A 92 -10.79 -19.16 19.60
N ARG A 93 -11.88 -18.56 19.13
CA ARG A 93 -13.25 -19.06 19.40
C ARG A 93 -13.61 -20.32 18.60
N LYS A 94 -12.94 -20.59 17.46
CA LYS A 94 -13.21 -21.79 16.65
C LYS A 94 -12.54 -23.05 17.18
N ARG A 95 -11.48 -22.95 18.01
CA ARG A 95 -10.76 -24.11 18.57
C ARG A 95 -11.39 -24.66 19.85
N LYS A 96 -12.25 -23.90 20.55
CA LYS A 96 -12.88 -24.35 21.81
C LYS A 96 -14.24 -25.03 21.64
N LYS A 97 -14.78 -25.11 20.41
CA LYS A 97 -16.10 -25.73 20.12
C LYS A 97 -16.01 -27.10 19.42
N ARG A 98 -14.81 -27.70 19.38
CA ARG A 98 -14.52 -29.04 18.84
C ARG A 98 -13.74 -29.92 19.83
N ARG A 99 -14.05 -29.76 21.12
CA ARG A 99 -13.66 -30.69 22.18
C ARG A 99 -14.89 -30.97 23.02
#